data_AF-A0A842VGV6-F1
#
_entry.id   AF-A0A842VGV6-F1
#
_cell.length_a   1.000
_cell.length_b   1.000
_cell.length_c   1.000
_cell.angle_alpha   90.00
_cell.angle_beta   90.00
_cell.angle_gamma   90.00
#
_symmetry.space_group_name_H-M   'P 1'
#
loop_
_entity.id
_entity.type
_entity.pdbx_description
1 polymer ?
#
loop_
_entity_poly.entity_id
_entity_poly.type
_entity_poly.pdbx_seq_one_letter_code
_entity_poly.pdbx_strand_id
1 'polypeptide(L)'
;MSLEKRRDTKNGENKQVLEESPFRQKDFELLERKKRQKELEYEEATSIEELPEIEKDVLKIAQDILKLKRYDAEFEVESKNKLQKYPIIEKLYAKCIAKLSYNKGYSKEEIFLAIRKLEEKNWIVTNERRTKLEILENEKLNEILEFIRENPGIHARDEKIEKKVGITRTPFLKHIITLERFDLIRSKKIGKTLHY
;
A
#
# COMPACT_ATOMS: atom_id res chain seq x y z
N MET A 1 71.31 29.08 -39.51
CA MET A 1 71.19 28.91 -38.05
C MET A 1 69.84 29.48 -37.65
N SER A 2 68.81 28.64 -37.57
CA SER A 2 67.40 29.06 -37.52
C SER A 2 66.83 28.92 -36.11
N LEU A 3 66.22 30.02 -35.66
CA LEU A 3 65.73 30.33 -34.31
C LEU A 3 64.70 29.33 -33.75
N GLU A 4 64.88 28.98 -32.48
CA GLU A 4 63.89 28.35 -31.61
C GLU A 4 62.63 29.23 -31.49
N LYS A 5 61.44 28.64 -31.69
CA LYS A 5 60.17 29.24 -31.27
C LYS A 5 59.52 28.37 -30.20
N ARG A 6 59.52 28.92 -28.98
CA ARG A 6 58.76 28.48 -27.81
C ARG A 6 57.27 28.40 -28.19
N ARG A 7 56.61 27.29 -27.85
CA ARG A 7 55.14 27.20 -27.91
C ARG A 7 54.59 27.55 -26.53
N ASP A 8 53.88 28.67 -26.48
CA ASP A 8 53.15 29.15 -25.30
C ASP A 8 52.06 28.15 -24.88
N THR A 9 52.00 27.85 -23.59
CA THR A 9 50.96 27.07 -22.95
C THR A 9 49.69 27.92 -22.81
N LYS A 10 48.70 27.69 -23.68
CA LYS A 10 47.33 28.18 -23.46
C LYS A 10 46.69 27.40 -22.31
N ASN A 11 46.90 27.90 -21.09
CA ASN A 11 46.00 27.69 -19.96
C ASN A 11 44.75 28.53 -20.17
N GLY A 12 43.58 27.90 -20.02
CA GLY A 12 42.30 28.59 -19.88
C GLY A 12 41.28 28.11 -20.90
N GLU A 13 40.33 27.27 -20.44
CA GLU A 13 38.89 27.30 -20.81
C GLU A 13 38.13 25.99 -20.48
N ASN A 14 38.79 24.91 -20.05
CA ASN A 14 38.09 23.64 -19.73
C ASN A 14 37.90 23.37 -18.23
N LYS A 15 37.64 24.40 -17.40
CA LYS A 15 37.28 24.21 -15.98
C LYS A 15 35.79 24.36 -15.67
N GLN A 16 34.99 24.93 -16.57
CA GLN A 16 33.58 25.21 -16.29
C GLN A 16 32.62 24.05 -16.61
N VAL A 17 32.99 23.13 -17.51
CA VAL A 17 32.06 22.07 -17.95
C VAL A 17 31.85 20.97 -16.90
N LEU A 18 32.75 20.82 -15.92
CA LEU A 18 32.62 19.82 -14.85
C LEU A 18 31.70 20.25 -13.69
N GLU A 19 31.28 21.51 -13.65
CA GLU A 19 30.44 22.02 -12.55
C GLU A 19 28.93 21.82 -12.78
N GLU A 20 28.50 21.59 -14.02
CA GLU A 20 27.08 21.48 -14.41
C GLU A 20 26.57 20.03 -14.51
N SER A 21 27.32 19.07 -13.94
CA SER A 21 26.84 17.69 -13.85
C SER A 21 25.56 17.64 -12.99
N PRO A 22 24.45 17.05 -13.48
CA PRO A 22 23.22 16.88 -12.70
C PRO A 22 23.41 15.97 -11.47
N PHE A 23 24.57 15.31 -11.34
CA PHE A 23 24.97 14.56 -10.15
C PHE A 23 25.43 15.45 -8.99
N ARG A 24 25.83 16.71 -9.23
CA ARG A 24 26.18 17.67 -8.17
C ARG A 24 24.94 18.51 -7.79
N GLN A 25 23.90 17.86 -7.32
CA GLN A 25 22.88 18.57 -6.54
C GLN A 25 23.57 19.12 -5.28
N LYS A 26 23.65 20.45 -5.15
CA LYS A 26 24.18 21.14 -3.96
C LYS A 26 23.25 20.98 -2.75
N ASP A 27 22.03 20.52 -2.99
CA ASP A 27 21.04 20.25 -1.97
C ASP A 27 21.15 18.79 -1.55
N PHE A 28 22.04 18.53 -0.59
CA PHE A 28 21.98 17.33 0.23
C PHE A 28 20.76 17.41 1.17
N GLU A 29 19.56 17.49 0.61
CA GLU A 29 18.39 17.07 1.38
C GLU A 29 18.55 15.56 1.59
N LEU A 30 18.95 15.19 2.81
CA LEU A 30 19.06 13.81 3.27
C LEU A 30 17.87 13.01 2.73
N LEU A 31 18.14 11.99 1.92
CA LEU A 31 17.14 11.01 1.45
C LEU A 31 16.28 10.44 2.58
N GLU A 32 16.78 10.51 3.83
CA GLU A 32 16.04 10.19 5.05
C GLU A 32 14.83 11.10 5.30
N ARG A 33 14.86 12.40 4.95
CA ARG A 33 13.69 13.29 5.09
C ARG A 33 12.56 12.92 4.13
N LYS A 34 12.89 12.57 2.88
CA LYS A 34 11.90 12.07 1.91
C LYS A 34 11.34 10.70 2.34
N LYS A 35 12.16 9.82 2.92
CA LYS A 35 11.67 8.55 3.48
C LYS A 35 10.79 8.77 4.71
N ARG A 36 11.20 9.63 5.65
CA ARG A 36 10.42 9.96 6.85
C ARG A 36 9.11 10.68 6.53
N GLN A 37 9.07 11.57 5.54
CA GLN A 37 7.83 12.18 5.07
C GLN A 37 6.88 11.12 4.48
N LYS A 38 7.41 10.19 3.69
CA LYS A 38 6.64 9.04 3.20
C LYS A 38 6.15 8.13 4.34
N GLU A 39 6.97 7.90 5.37
CA GLU A 39 6.60 7.08 6.52
C GLU A 39 5.53 7.76 7.40
N LEU A 40 5.63 9.09 7.61
CA LEU A 40 4.62 9.91 8.30
C LEU A 40 3.30 9.97 7.51
N GLU A 41 3.35 10.08 6.18
CA GLU A 41 2.17 9.96 5.30
C GLU A 41 1.48 8.59 5.41
N TYR A 42 2.25 7.52 5.68
CA TYR A 42 1.71 6.17 5.90
C TYR A 42 1.04 6.02 7.29
N GLU A 43 1.47 6.79 8.29
CA GLU A 43 0.90 6.74 9.65
C GLU A 43 -0.40 7.55 9.76
N GLU A 44 -0.50 8.70 9.08
CA GLU A 44 -1.71 9.55 9.11
C GLU A 44 -2.89 8.94 8.32
N ALA A 45 -2.64 8.15 7.28
CA ALA A 45 -3.68 7.65 6.35
C ALA A 45 -4.57 6.49 6.88
N THR A 46 -4.64 6.25 8.20
CA THR A 46 -5.34 5.08 8.78
C THR A 46 -6.60 5.40 9.56
N SER A 47 -7.14 6.60 9.43
CA SER A 47 -8.44 6.94 10.00
C SER A 47 -9.55 6.78 8.95
N ILE A 48 -10.56 5.95 9.26
CA ILE A 48 -11.76 5.76 8.43
C ILE A 48 -12.44 7.11 8.13
N GLU A 49 -12.24 8.09 9.01
CA GLU A 49 -12.84 9.42 8.96
C GLU A 49 -12.40 10.23 7.74
N GLU A 50 -11.19 10.04 7.23
CA GLU A 50 -10.65 10.73 6.05
C GLU A 50 -11.23 10.24 4.71
N LEU A 51 -11.91 9.09 4.70
CA LEU A 51 -12.50 8.58 3.46
C LEU A 51 -13.72 9.44 3.03
N PRO A 52 -13.82 9.79 1.74
CA PRO A 52 -15.00 10.48 1.22
C PRO A 52 -16.25 9.62 1.40
N GLU A 53 -17.42 10.27 1.51
CA GLU A 53 -18.68 9.59 1.82
C GLU A 53 -19.02 8.47 0.83
N ILE A 54 -18.72 8.69 -0.46
CA ILE A 54 -18.91 7.69 -1.52
C ILE A 54 -18.09 6.42 -1.23
N GLU A 55 -16.82 6.58 -0.83
CA GLU A 55 -15.93 5.46 -0.53
C GLU A 55 -16.44 4.68 0.69
N LYS A 56 -16.91 5.38 1.74
CA LYS A 56 -17.51 4.75 2.94
C LYS A 56 -18.75 3.92 2.60
N ASP A 57 -19.62 4.46 1.74
CA ASP A 57 -20.85 3.77 1.33
C ASP A 57 -20.57 2.53 0.47
N VAL A 58 -19.65 2.65 -0.50
CA VAL A 58 -19.20 1.54 -1.33
C VAL A 58 -18.57 0.45 -0.47
N LEU A 59 -17.78 0.83 0.54
CA LEU A 59 -17.12 -0.12 1.43
C LEU A 59 -18.11 -0.92 2.28
N LYS A 60 -19.17 -0.29 2.79
CA LYS A 60 -20.28 -0.99 3.48
C LYS A 60 -20.94 -2.03 2.57
N ILE A 61 -21.18 -1.69 1.31
CA ILE A 61 -21.75 -2.63 0.33
C ILE A 61 -20.76 -3.75 0.01
N ALA A 62 -19.45 -3.45 -0.05
CA ALA A 62 -18.41 -4.43 -0.31
C ALA A 62 -18.35 -5.52 0.77
N GLN A 63 -18.51 -5.16 2.04
CA GLN A 63 -18.55 -6.11 3.17
C GLN A 63 -19.59 -7.22 2.97
N ASP A 64 -20.80 -6.86 2.54
CA ASP A 64 -21.86 -7.83 2.29
C ASP A 64 -21.52 -8.82 1.17
N ILE A 65 -20.80 -8.35 0.14
CA ILE A 65 -20.59 -9.10 -1.10
C ILE A 65 -19.38 -10.02 -1.00
N LEU A 66 -18.28 -9.55 -0.41
CA LEU A 66 -17.04 -10.31 -0.29
C LEU A 66 -17.17 -11.53 0.63
N LYS A 67 -18.09 -11.49 1.60
CA LYS A 67 -18.39 -12.65 2.47
C LYS A 67 -18.88 -13.89 1.71
N LEU A 68 -19.55 -13.69 0.58
CA LEU A 68 -20.27 -14.77 -0.11
C LEU A 68 -19.36 -15.74 -0.86
N LYS A 69 -18.30 -15.28 -1.54
CA LYS A 69 -17.42 -16.14 -2.34
C LYS A 69 -16.02 -15.54 -2.48
N ARG A 70 -14.99 -16.38 -2.44
CA ARG A 70 -13.60 -16.02 -2.79
C ARG A 70 -13.42 -16.08 -4.29
N TYR A 71 -12.72 -15.11 -4.84
CA TYR A 71 -12.37 -15.06 -6.25
C TYR A 71 -10.86 -14.89 -6.35
N ASP A 72 -10.20 -15.85 -6.99
CA ASP A 72 -8.75 -15.82 -7.20
C ASP A 72 -8.48 -14.94 -8.43
N ALA A 73 -8.34 -13.65 -8.20
CA ALA A 73 -8.15 -12.65 -9.23
C ALA A 73 -7.31 -11.51 -8.67
N GLU A 74 -6.04 -11.48 -9.04
CA GLU A 74 -5.23 -10.26 -9.00
C GLU A 74 -5.90 -9.25 -9.93
N PHE A 75 -6.26 -8.12 -9.34
CA PHE A 75 -7.11 -7.12 -9.93
C PHE A 75 -6.21 -5.97 -10.39
N GLU A 76 -6.35 -5.59 -11.67
CA GLU A 76 -5.74 -4.41 -12.24
C GLU A 76 -6.82 -3.71 -13.09
N VAL A 77 -7.59 -2.81 -12.46
CA VAL A 77 -8.64 -2.07 -13.18
C VAL A 77 -8.11 -0.83 -13.87
N GLU A 78 -7.68 -1.05 -15.10
CA GLU A 78 -7.31 0.03 -16.01
C GLU A 78 -8.54 0.67 -16.70
N SER A 79 -9.64 -0.08 -16.92
CA SER A 79 -10.80 0.43 -17.67
C SER A 79 -12.14 -0.28 -17.37
N LYS A 80 -13.27 0.43 -17.58
CA LYS A 80 -14.64 -0.06 -17.38
C LYS A 80 -14.94 -1.37 -18.15
N ASN A 81 -14.31 -1.55 -19.32
CA ASN A 81 -14.54 -2.74 -20.15
C ASN A 81 -13.92 -4.02 -19.55
N LYS A 82 -12.96 -3.91 -18.63
CA LYS A 82 -12.38 -5.07 -17.92
C LYS A 82 -13.27 -5.57 -16.76
N LEU A 83 -14.33 -4.83 -16.38
CA LEU A 83 -15.21 -5.21 -15.27
C LEU A 83 -15.84 -6.61 -15.44
N GLN A 84 -16.22 -6.98 -16.67
CA GLN A 84 -16.79 -8.29 -16.98
C GLN A 84 -15.81 -9.45 -16.73
N LYS A 85 -14.50 -9.20 -16.74
CA LYS A 85 -13.49 -10.23 -16.45
C LYS A 85 -13.52 -10.66 -14.99
N TYR A 86 -14.12 -9.86 -14.11
CA TYR A 86 -14.11 -10.08 -12.67
C TYR A 86 -15.55 -10.12 -12.11
N PRO A 87 -16.15 -11.32 -11.96
CA PRO A 87 -17.55 -11.47 -11.54
C PRO A 87 -17.88 -10.86 -10.17
N ILE A 88 -16.90 -10.74 -9.27
CA ILE A 88 -17.08 -10.12 -7.95
C ILE A 88 -17.26 -8.60 -8.08
N ILE A 89 -16.45 -7.92 -8.89
CA ILE A 89 -16.57 -6.47 -9.07
C ILE A 89 -17.81 -6.15 -9.87
N GLU A 90 -18.17 -6.94 -10.89
CA GLU A 90 -19.41 -6.72 -11.61
C GLU A 90 -20.62 -6.76 -10.66
N LYS A 91 -20.67 -7.74 -9.76
CA LYS A 91 -21.71 -7.82 -8.71
C LYS A 91 -21.66 -6.64 -7.74
N LEU A 92 -20.46 -6.25 -7.32
CA LEU A 92 -20.25 -5.12 -6.42
C LEU A 92 -20.71 -3.82 -7.05
N TYR A 93 -20.28 -3.57 -8.28
CA TYR A 93 -20.64 -2.40 -9.08
C TYR A 93 -22.14 -2.36 -9.37
N ALA A 94 -22.74 -3.47 -9.79
CA ALA A 94 -24.18 -3.55 -10.02
C ALA A 94 -24.99 -3.26 -8.75
N LYS A 95 -24.58 -3.81 -7.60
CA LYS A 95 -25.25 -3.58 -6.32
C LYS A 95 -25.02 -2.15 -5.80
N CYS A 96 -23.85 -1.58 -6.04
CA CYS A 96 -23.57 -0.17 -5.75
C CYS A 96 -24.44 0.76 -6.60
N ILE A 97 -24.56 0.53 -7.90
CA ILE A 97 -25.48 1.30 -8.76
C ILE A 97 -26.91 1.19 -8.23
N ALA A 98 -27.38 -0.03 -7.95
CA ALA A 98 -28.74 -0.26 -7.51
C ALA A 98 -29.08 0.41 -6.17
N LYS A 99 -28.12 0.51 -5.23
CA LYS A 99 -28.36 1.16 -3.93
C LYS A 99 -28.04 2.65 -3.92
N LEU A 100 -26.91 3.04 -4.50
CA LEU A 100 -26.35 4.39 -4.34
C LEU A 100 -26.87 5.38 -5.39
N SER A 101 -27.12 4.92 -6.62
CA SER A 101 -27.67 5.80 -7.67
C SER A 101 -29.06 6.31 -7.30
N TYR A 102 -29.89 5.47 -6.68
CA TYR A 102 -31.25 5.84 -6.29
C TYR A 102 -31.31 6.61 -4.97
N ASN A 103 -30.51 6.24 -3.96
CA ASN A 103 -30.61 6.84 -2.63
C ASN A 103 -29.80 8.15 -2.50
N LYS A 104 -28.62 8.21 -3.11
CA LYS A 104 -27.66 9.32 -2.93
C LYS A 104 -27.35 10.09 -4.21
N GLY A 105 -27.84 9.61 -5.37
CA GLY A 105 -27.67 10.31 -6.64
C GLY A 105 -26.27 10.25 -7.24
N TYR A 106 -25.38 9.38 -6.74
CA TYR A 106 -24.02 9.28 -7.26
C TYR A 106 -24.00 8.81 -8.71
N SER A 107 -23.10 9.38 -9.51
CA SER A 107 -22.94 8.96 -10.90
C SER A 107 -22.30 7.57 -10.98
N LYS A 108 -22.59 6.84 -12.06
CA LYS A 108 -21.98 5.53 -12.32
C LYS A 108 -20.44 5.63 -12.38
N GLU A 109 -19.93 6.75 -12.84
CA GLU A 109 -18.50 7.01 -12.97
C GLU A 109 -17.83 7.26 -11.62
N GLU A 110 -18.48 8.02 -10.74
CA GLU A 110 -18.02 8.23 -9.37
C GLU A 110 -17.93 6.93 -8.59
N ILE A 111 -18.96 6.08 -8.69
CA ILE A 111 -18.98 4.77 -8.03
C ILE A 111 -17.80 3.91 -8.52
N PHE A 112 -17.56 3.89 -9.83
CA PHE A 112 -16.43 3.15 -10.40
C PHE A 112 -15.08 3.69 -9.92
N LEU A 113 -14.91 5.02 -9.91
CA LEU A 113 -13.69 5.66 -9.43
C LEU A 113 -13.46 5.37 -7.94
N ALA A 114 -14.52 5.36 -7.13
CA ALA A 114 -14.45 5.05 -5.70
C ALA A 114 -14.02 3.60 -5.46
N ILE A 115 -14.57 2.63 -6.22
CA ILE A 115 -14.15 1.22 -6.13
C ILE A 115 -12.67 1.08 -6.46
N ARG A 116 -12.21 1.74 -7.53
CA ARG A 116 -10.79 1.74 -7.93
C ARG A 116 -9.90 2.35 -6.87
N LYS A 117 -10.27 3.49 -6.28
CA LYS A 117 -9.51 4.11 -5.19
C LYS A 117 -9.44 3.21 -3.96
N LEU A 118 -10.53 2.52 -3.63
CA LEU A 118 -10.58 1.57 -2.50
C LEU A 118 -9.70 0.34 -2.72
N GLU A 119 -9.58 -0.12 -3.97
CA GLU A 119 -8.59 -1.13 -4.36
C GLU A 119 -7.17 -0.57 -4.23
N GLU A 120 -6.86 0.57 -4.85
CA GLU A 120 -5.51 1.15 -4.86
C GLU A 120 -4.98 1.38 -3.42
N LYS A 121 -5.86 1.75 -2.49
CA LYS A 121 -5.55 1.93 -1.06
C LYS A 121 -5.61 0.62 -0.26
N ASN A 122 -5.84 -0.53 -0.90
CA ASN A 122 -6.00 -1.85 -0.30
C ASN A 122 -7.06 -1.92 0.82
N TRP A 123 -8.16 -1.17 0.69
CA TRP A 123 -9.32 -1.32 1.58
C TRP A 123 -10.18 -2.52 1.20
N ILE A 124 -10.19 -2.85 -0.10
CA ILE A 124 -10.89 -3.99 -0.69
C ILE A 124 -9.84 -4.84 -1.40
N VAL A 125 -9.74 -6.11 -1.01
CA VAL A 125 -8.88 -7.10 -1.67
C VAL A 125 -9.77 -8.22 -2.19
N THR A 126 -9.80 -8.41 -3.50
CA THR A 126 -10.66 -9.38 -4.20
C THR A 126 -10.43 -10.83 -3.80
N ASN A 127 -9.18 -11.17 -3.49
CA ASN A 127 -8.75 -12.50 -3.05
C ASN A 127 -9.18 -12.81 -1.60
N GLU A 128 -9.62 -11.80 -0.84
CA GLU A 128 -10.05 -11.96 0.54
C GLU A 128 -11.56 -11.77 0.71
N ARG A 129 -12.11 -12.41 1.76
CA ARG A 129 -13.54 -12.28 2.09
C ARG A 129 -13.85 -11.11 3.02
N ARG A 130 -12.81 -10.42 3.48
CA ARG A 130 -12.89 -9.36 4.48
C ARG A 130 -12.54 -8.04 3.83
N THR A 131 -13.02 -6.96 4.42
CA THR A 131 -12.53 -5.61 4.10
C THR A 131 -11.53 -5.18 5.16
N LYS A 132 -10.73 -4.16 4.85
CA LYS A 132 -9.81 -3.56 5.83
C LYS A 132 -10.54 -3.05 7.07
N LEU A 133 -11.78 -2.56 6.93
CA LEU A 133 -12.60 -2.12 8.05
C LEU A 133 -12.90 -3.28 9.00
N GLU A 134 -13.31 -4.43 8.50
CA GLU A 134 -13.57 -5.62 9.35
C GLU A 134 -12.33 -6.15 10.07
N ILE A 135 -11.15 -5.87 9.50
CA ILE A 135 -9.87 -6.22 10.13
C ILE A 135 -9.59 -5.27 11.29
N LEU A 136 -9.78 -3.97 11.07
CA LEU A 136 -9.58 -2.93 12.09
C LEU A 136 -10.63 -3.00 13.22
N GLU A 137 -11.80 -3.58 12.99
CA GLU A 137 -12.79 -3.84 14.04
C GLU A 137 -12.47 -5.10 14.86
N ASN A 138 -11.61 -6.00 14.36
CA ASN A 138 -11.34 -7.26 15.03
C ASN A 138 -10.28 -7.10 16.12
N GLU A 139 -10.71 -7.25 17.37
CA GLU A 139 -9.85 -7.14 18.56
C GLU A 139 -8.55 -7.95 18.45
N LYS A 140 -8.63 -9.22 18.04
CA LYS A 140 -7.43 -10.08 17.94
C LYS A 140 -6.46 -9.64 16.85
N LEU A 141 -6.96 -9.11 15.74
CA LEU A 141 -6.10 -8.62 14.66
C LEU A 141 -5.41 -7.31 15.08
N ASN A 142 -6.12 -6.45 15.81
CA ASN A 142 -5.54 -5.25 16.39
C ASN A 142 -4.49 -5.58 17.45
N GLU A 143 -4.76 -6.52 18.36
CA GLU A 143 -3.78 -6.99 19.35
C GLU A 143 -2.49 -7.50 18.67
N ILE A 144 -2.61 -8.27 17.59
CA ILE A 144 -1.46 -8.75 16.81
C ILE A 144 -0.73 -7.57 16.15
N LEU A 145 -1.46 -6.60 15.61
CA LEU A 145 -0.89 -5.44 14.94
C LEU A 145 -0.13 -4.55 15.92
N GLU A 146 -0.69 -4.29 17.09
CA GLU A 146 -0.03 -3.60 18.21
C GLU A 146 1.19 -4.37 18.70
N PHE A 147 1.07 -5.68 18.87
CA PHE A 147 2.20 -6.54 19.27
C PHE A 147 3.38 -6.46 18.29
N ILE A 148 3.11 -6.42 16.99
CA ILE A 148 4.15 -6.28 15.95
C ILE A 148 4.75 -4.88 15.96
N ARG A 149 3.94 -3.83 16.18
CA ARG A 149 4.45 -2.46 16.37
C ARG A 149 5.40 -2.35 17.57
N GLU A 150 5.07 -3.01 18.68
CA GLU A 150 5.95 -3.06 19.87
C GLU A 150 7.22 -3.89 19.64
N ASN A 151 7.18 -4.89 18.76
CA ASN A 151 8.25 -5.88 18.57
C ASN A 151 8.59 -6.04 17.08
N PRO A 152 9.20 -5.03 16.45
CA PRO A 152 9.54 -5.10 15.03
C PRO A 152 10.59 -6.19 14.76
N GLY A 153 10.42 -6.93 13.68
CA GLY A 153 11.31 -8.02 13.27
C GLY A 153 11.03 -9.34 13.98
N ILE A 154 9.86 -9.50 14.60
CA ILE A 154 9.49 -10.71 15.32
C ILE A 154 9.32 -11.89 14.37
N HIS A 155 9.62 -13.09 14.85
CA HIS A 155 9.49 -14.32 14.08
C HIS A 155 8.33 -15.18 14.61
N ALA A 156 7.65 -15.90 13.72
CA ALA A 156 6.50 -16.74 14.09
C ALA A 156 6.80 -17.92 15.04
N ARG A 157 8.07 -18.17 15.38
CA ARG A 157 8.47 -19.20 16.36
C ARG A 157 8.85 -18.62 17.73
N ASP A 158 8.78 -17.30 17.89
CA ASP A 158 9.12 -16.67 19.16
C ASP A 158 8.03 -16.94 20.19
N GLU A 159 8.43 -17.46 21.37
CA GLU A 159 7.52 -17.76 22.48
C GLU A 159 6.76 -16.53 22.99
N LYS A 160 7.25 -15.32 22.69
CA LYS A 160 6.61 -14.06 23.05
C LYS A 160 5.20 -13.94 22.46
N ILE A 161 4.96 -14.55 21.29
CA ILE A 161 3.65 -14.54 20.62
C ILE A 161 2.63 -15.29 21.46
N GLU A 162 2.98 -16.51 21.88
CA GLU A 162 2.11 -17.35 22.71
C GLU A 162 1.91 -16.74 24.11
N LYS A 163 2.94 -16.11 24.69
CA LYS A 163 2.87 -15.50 26.02
C LYS A 163 2.05 -14.20 26.06
N LYS A 164 2.20 -13.31 25.08
CA LYS A 164 1.51 -12.01 25.07
C LYS A 164 0.13 -12.07 24.42
N VAL A 165 0.03 -12.70 23.24
CA VAL A 165 -1.21 -12.70 22.44
C VAL A 165 -2.05 -13.96 22.73
N GLY A 166 -1.47 -15.01 23.31
CA GLY A 166 -2.20 -16.24 23.63
C GLY A 166 -2.56 -17.07 22.39
N ILE A 167 -1.84 -16.90 21.28
CA ILE A 167 -2.13 -17.56 20.00
C ILE A 167 -0.96 -18.44 19.59
N THR A 168 -1.26 -19.66 19.14
CA THR A 168 -0.26 -20.59 18.62
C THR A 168 0.26 -20.18 17.24
N ARG A 169 1.39 -20.74 16.82
CA ARG A 169 2.07 -20.38 15.57
C ARG A 169 1.18 -20.41 14.31
N THR A 170 0.36 -21.44 14.12
CA THR A 170 -0.40 -21.61 12.86
C THR A 170 -1.51 -20.56 12.70
N PRO A 171 -2.37 -20.31 13.72
CA PRO A 171 -3.31 -19.20 13.66
C PRO A 171 -2.63 -17.83 13.55
N PHE A 172 -1.49 -17.61 14.23
CA PHE A 172 -0.72 -16.37 14.10
C PHE A 172 -0.27 -16.12 12.65
N LEU A 173 0.31 -17.13 11.99
CA LEU A 173 0.68 -17.04 10.57
C LEU A 173 -0.52 -16.74 9.68
N LYS A 174 -1.69 -17.33 9.95
CA LYS A 174 -2.91 -17.04 9.19
C LYS A 174 -3.32 -15.57 9.33
N HIS A 175 -3.27 -15.03 10.54
CA HIS A 175 -3.58 -13.62 10.81
C HIS A 175 -2.58 -12.69 10.14
N ILE A 176 -1.30 -12.99 10.19
CA ILE A 176 -0.25 -12.26 9.49
C ILE A 176 -0.47 -12.24 7.99
N ILE A 177 -0.73 -13.39 7.36
CA ILE A 177 -0.98 -13.46 5.91
C ILE A 177 -2.17 -12.56 5.55
N THR A 178 -3.21 -12.53 6.39
CA THR A 178 -4.32 -11.59 6.20
C THR A 178 -3.83 -10.15 6.32
N LEU A 179 -3.13 -9.77 7.39
CA LEU A 179 -2.67 -8.38 7.59
C LEU A 179 -1.71 -7.90 6.47
N GLU A 180 -0.83 -8.78 5.99
CA GLU A 180 0.09 -8.50 4.87
C GLU A 180 -0.68 -8.23 3.57
N ARG A 181 -1.77 -8.96 3.29
CA ARG A 181 -2.60 -8.74 2.09
C ARG A 181 -3.28 -7.37 2.05
N PHE A 182 -3.53 -6.76 3.20
CA PHE A 182 -4.10 -5.41 3.31
C PHE A 182 -3.03 -4.33 3.50
N ASP A 183 -1.75 -4.66 3.26
CA ASP A 183 -0.58 -3.80 3.44
C ASP A 183 -0.48 -3.15 4.83
N LEU A 184 -0.99 -3.82 5.87
CA LEU A 184 -0.90 -3.33 7.25
C LEU A 184 0.46 -3.64 7.88
N ILE A 185 1.08 -4.74 7.46
CA ILE A 185 2.39 -5.22 7.92
C ILE A 185 3.18 -5.65 6.69
N ARG A 186 4.51 -5.57 6.78
CA ARG A 186 5.42 -6.07 5.75
C ARG A 186 6.24 -7.21 6.29
N SER A 187 6.36 -8.29 5.52
CA SER A 187 7.28 -9.36 5.88
C SER A 187 8.62 -9.22 5.16
N LYS A 188 9.69 -9.64 5.82
CA LYS A 188 11.03 -9.72 5.23
C LYS A 188 11.67 -11.05 5.61
N LYS A 189 12.08 -11.80 4.59
CA LYS A 189 12.83 -13.05 4.78
C LYS A 189 14.30 -12.75 5.03
N ILE A 190 14.84 -13.24 6.15
CA ILE A 190 16.27 -13.15 6.48
C ILE A 190 16.76 -14.58 6.69
N GLY A 191 17.59 -15.08 5.77
CA GLY A 191 18.03 -16.48 5.78
C GLY A 191 16.87 -17.47 5.63
N LYS A 192 16.68 -18.34 6.63
CA LYS A 192 15.61 -19.35 6.66
C LYS A 192 14.34 -18.88 7.40
N THR A 193 14.39 -17.73 8.05
CA THR A 193 13.33 -17.21 8.91
C THR A 193 12.63 -16.02 8.26
N LEU A 194 11.36 -15.85 8.59
CA LEU A 194 10.51 -14.79 8.04
C LEU A 194 10.09 -13.86 9.17
N HIS A 195 10.52 -12.61 9.06
CA HIS A 195 10.35 -11.57 10.07
C HIS A 195 9.26 -10.61 9.64
N TYR A 196 8.56 -10.04 10.62
CA TYR A 196 7.41 -9.14 10.42
C TYR A 196 7.65 -7.82 11.14
#